data_AF-A0A838SBB9-F1
#
_entry.id   AF-A0A838SBB9-F1
#
_cell.length_a   1.000
_cell.length_b   1.000
_cell.length_c   1.000
_cell.angle_alpha   90.00
_cell.angle_beta   90.00
_cell.angle_gamma   90.00
#
_symmetry.space_group_name_H-M   'P 1'
#
loop_
_entity.id
_entity.type
_entity.pdbx_description
1 polymer ?
#
loop_
_entity_poly.entity_id
_entity_poly.type
_entity_poly.pdbx_seq_one_letter_code
_entity_poly.pdbx_strand_id
1 'polypeptide(L)'
;MKKTPIDIWVTDPLTSFLGRQTTSGVVLFVAALVALVLANSPFADAYHHLWHNEFSVGFNDFLISKTLHHWINDGLMAVFFFVIGLELKREIMAGELRNPRDALLPIAAGVGGMVVPALIYLAFNPSGDASDGWG
;
A
#
# COMPACT_ATOMS: atom_id res chain seq x y z
N MET A 1 3.13 -22.37 -32.13
CA MET A 1 1.89 -22.92 -31.51
C MET A 1 0.72 -22.06 -31.94
N LYS A 2 -0.43 -22.64 -32.32
CA LYS A 2 -1.63 -21.88 -32.71
C LYS A 2 -2.18 -21.19 -31.46
N LYS A 3 -2.24 -19.85 -31.46
CA LYS A 3 -2.85 -19.06 -30.38
C LYS A 3 -4.33 -19.43 -30.27
N THR A 4 -4.81 -19.70 -29.06
CA THR A 4 -6.22 -19.99 -28.83
C THR A 4 -7.04 -18.70 -28.87
N PRO A 5 -8.37 -18.73 -29.10
CA PRO A 5 -9.20 -17.52 -29.12
C PRO A 5 -9.15 -16.75 -27.80
N ILE A 6 -9.06 -17.45 -26.67
CA ILE A 6 -8.85 -16.86 -25.35
C ILE A 6 -7.51 -16.12 -25.27
N ASP A 7 -6.47 -16.61 -25.95
CA ASP A 7 -5.19 -15.93 -25.93
C ASP A 7 -5.27 -14.57 -26.61
N ILE A 8 -5.95 -14.50 -27.76
CA ILE A 8 -6.05 -13.28 -28.56
C ILE A 8 -6.94 -12.22 -27.87
N TRP A 9 -8.04 -12.65 -27.24
CA TRP A 9 -9.04 -11.73 -26.68
C TRP A 9 -8.82 -11.38 -25.21
N VAL A 10 -8.16 -12.25 -24.45
CA VAL A 10 -8.07 -12.11 -22.99
C VAL A 10 -6.61 -12.05 -22.54
N THR A 11 -5.80 -13.07 -22.82
CA THR A 11 -4.47 -13.18 -22.19
C THR A 11 -3.41 -12.26 -22.80
N ASP A 12 -3.36 -12.12 -24.14
CA ASP A 12 -2.42 -11.22 -24.82
C ASP A 12 -2.69 -9.74 -24.47
N PRO A 13 -3.96 -9.24 -24.45
CA PRO A 13 -4.25 -7.89 -24.00
C PRO A 13 -3.92 -7.69 -22.51
N LEU A 14 -4.30 -8.62 -21.63
CA LEU A 14 -4.02 -8.51 -20.19
C LEU A 14 -2.51 -8.50 -19.90
N THR A 15 -1.74 -9.38 -20.52
CA THR A 15 -0.27 -9.43 -20.31
C THR A 15 0.43 -8.19 -20.87
N SER A 16 0.03 -7.71 -22.05
CA SER A 16 0.57 -6.47 -22.62
C SER A 16 0.17 -5.22 -21.82
N PHE A 17 -1.00 -5.24 -21.18
CA PHE A 17 -1.46 -4.20 -20.28
C PHE A 17 -0.67 -4.24 -18.96
N LEU A 18 -0.57 -5.40 -18.32
CA LEU A 18 0.18 -5.61 -17.07
C LEU A 18 1.69 -5.32 -17.20
N GLY A 19 2.26 -5.46 -18.39
CA GLY A 19 3.68 -5.15 -18.66
C GLY A 19 4.01 -3.65 -18.70
N ARG A 20 3.03 -2.74 -18.62
CA ARG A 20 3.26 -1.30 -18.64
C ARG A 20 3.21 -0.72 -17.22
N GLN A 21 4.23 0.04 -16.83
CA GLN A 21 4.30 0.67 -15.50
C GLN A 21 3.15 1.67 -15.23
N THR A 22 2.55 2.23 -16.27
CA THR A 22 1.36 3.10 -16.18
C THR A 22 0.09 2.33 -15.76
N THR A 23 0.03 1.03 -16.04
CA THR A 23 -1.16 0.21 -15.78
C THR A 23 -1.44 0.04 -14.30
N SER A 24 -0.39 -0.18 -13.48
CA SER A 24 -0.55 -0.31 -12.03
C SER A 24 -1.13 0.97 -11.41
N GLY A 25 -0.69 2.14 -11.88
CA GLY A 25 -1.22 3.44 -11.46
C GLY A 25 -2.70 3.61 -11.81
N VAL A 26 -3.11 3.20 -13.02
CA VAL A 26 -4.53 3.26 -13.44
C VAL A 26 -5.39 2.33 -12.59
N VAL A 27 -4.93 1.11 -12.33
CA VAL A 27 -5.66 0.14 -11.49
C VAL A 27 -5.84 0.69 -10.07
N LEU A 28 -4.78 1.24 -9.47
CA LEU A 28 -4.85 1.86 -8.14
C LEU A 28 -5.85 3.02 -8.11
N PHE A 29 -5.79 3.90 -9.11
CA PHE A 29 -6.69 5.04 -9.20
C PHE A 29 -8.16 4.62 -9.35
N VAL A 30 -8.45 3.64 -10.20
CA VAL A 30 -9.80 3.09 -10.36
C VAL A 30 -10.28 2.44 -9.06
N ALA A 31 -9.43 1.67 -8.37
CA ALA A 31 -9.79 1.08 -7.07
C ALA A 31 -10.14 2.14 -6.03
N ALA A 32 -9.37 3.23 -5.94
CA ALA A 32 -9.66 4.35 -5.06
C ALA A 32 -10.99 5.05 -5.41
N LEU A 33 -11.28 5.26 -6.70
CA LEU A 33 -12.56 5.81 -7.14
C LEU A 33 -13.73 4.89 -6.79
N VAL A 34 -13.59 3.58 -7.00
CA VAL A 34 -14.62 2.60 -6.61
C VAL A 34 -14.87 2.65 -5.10
N ALA A 35 -13.81 2.67 -4.29
CA ALA A 35 -13.93 2.78 -2.84
C ALA A 35 -14.65 4.08 -2.41
N LEU A 36 -14.31 5.21 -3.04
CA LEU A 36 -14.94 6.50 -2.78
C LEU A 36 -16.43 6.49 -3.16
N VAL A 37 -16.77 5.95 -4.33
CA VAL A 37 -18.17 5.83 -4.78
C VAL A 37 -18.96 4.94 -3.82
N LEU A 38 -18.44 3.76 -3.45
CA LEU A 38 -19.11 2.84 -2.54
C LEU A 38 -19.35 3.48 -1.16
N ALA A 39 -18.34 4.14 -0.60
CA ALA A 39 -18.42 4.81 0.69
C ALA A 39 -19.38 6.01 0.73
N ASN A 40 -19.68 6.62 -0.42
CA ASN A 40 -20.62 7.75 -0.54
C ASN A 40 -21.97 7.35 -1.17
N SER A 41 -22.22 6.05 -1.37
CA SER A 41 -23.44 5.54 -2.00
C SER A 41 -24.46 5.08 -0.94
N PRO A 42 -25.71 4.74 -1.34
CA PRO A 42 -26.68 4.10 -0.44
C PRO A 42 -26.20 2.76 0.17
N PHE A 43 -25.13 2.17 -0.37
CA PHE A 43 -24.52 0.95 0.16
C PHE A 43 -23.41 1.22 1.19
N ALA A 44 -23.19 2.47 1.57
CA ALA A 44 -22.12 2.85 2.51
C ALA A 44 -22.17 2.07 3.82
N ASP A 45 -23.36 1.92 4.41
CA ASP A 45 -23.52 1.18 5.68
C ASP A 45 -23.11 -0.29 5.54
N ALA A 46 -23.54 -0.96 4.46
CA ALA A 46 -23.16 -2.33 4.17
C ALA A 46 -21.65 -2.47 3.90
N TYR A 47 -21.07 -1.50 3.19
CA TYR A 47 -19.63 -1.42 2.94
C TYR A 47 -18.84 -1.26 4.25
N HIS A 48 -19.21 -0.30 5.10
CA HIS A 48 -18.55 -0.12 6.39
C HIS A 48 -18.73 -1.33 7.31
N HIS A 49 -19.92 -1.94 7.35
CA HIS A 49 -20.15 -3.14 8.16
C HIS A 49 -19.24 -4.30 7.73
N LEU A 50 -19.06 -4.49 6.42
CA LEU A 50 -18.13 -5.49 5.88
C LEU A 50 -16.71 -5.31 6.45
N TRP A 51 -16.19 -4.08 6.49
CA TRP A 51 -14.85 -3.78 6.97
C TRP A 51 -14.68 -3.89 8.49
N HIS A 52 -15.75 -3.64 9.25
CA HIS A 52 -15.76 -3.73 10.72
C HIS A 52 -16.06 -5.14 11.24
N ASN A 53 -16.41 -6.09 10.38
CA ASN A 53 -16.63 -7.48 10.79
C ASN A 53 -15.39 -8.04 11.49
N GLU A 54 -15.57 -8.51 12.72
CA GLU A 54 -14.51 -9.15 13.49
C GLU A 54 -14.24 -10.56 12.96
N PHE A 55 -12.97 -10.84 12.73
CA PHE A 55 -12.48 -12.15 12.34
C PHE A 55 -11.43 -12.60 13.35
N SER A 56 -11.71 -13.71 14.01
CA SER A 56 -10.86 -14.28 15.05
C SER A 56 -10.20 -15.56 14.55
N VAL A 57 -8.87 -15.63 14.69
CA VAL A 57 -8.09 -16.84 14.40
C VAL A 57 -7.27 -17.19 15.63
N GLY A 58 -7.30 -18.45 16.04
CA GLY A 58 -6.59 -18.88 17.24
C GLY A 58 -6.63 -20.37 17.50
N PHE A 59 -5.79 -20.82 18.43
CA PHE A 59 -5.77 -22.18 18.94
C PHE A 59 -5.59 -22.16 20.47
N ASN A 60 -6.51 -22.81 21.18
CA ASN A 60 -6.58 -22.80 22.65
C ASN A 60 -6.61 -21.37 23.24
N ASP A 61 -5.62 -20.98 24.06
CA ASP A 61 -5.58 -19.68 24.74
C ASP A 61 -5.01 -18.54 23.87
N PHE A 62 -4.46 -18.86 22.69
CA PHE A 62 -3.96 -17.86 21.76
C PHE A 62 -5.03 -17.53 20.72
N LEU A 63 -5.80 -16.47 20.98
CA LEU A 63 -6.82 -15.93 20.09
C LEU A 63 -6.44 -14.51 19.65
N ILE A 64 -6.40 -14.29 18.35
CA ILE A 64 -6.22 -12.97 17.75
C ILE A 64 -7.55 -12.59 17.09
N SER A 65 -8.27 -11.64 17.69
CA SER A 65 -9.45 -11.00 17.10
C SER A 65 -9.03 -9.65 16.51
N LYS A 66 -9.31 -9.44 15.22
CA LYS A 66 -9.14 -8.16 14.54
C LYS A 66 -10.28 -7.97 13.56
N THR A 67 -10.59 -6.72 13.23
CA THR A 67 -11.52 -6.43 12.13
C THR A 67 -10.95 -6.92 10.80
N LEU A 68 -11.83 -7.21 9.85
CA LEU A 68 -11.45 -7.60 8.49
C LEU A 68 -10.52 -6.56 7.85
N HIS A 69 -10.78 -5.27 8.10
CA HIS A 69 -9.90 -4.18 7.66
C HIS A 69 -8.48 -4.34 8.21
N HIS A 70 -8.31 -4.58 9.51
CA HIS A 70 -6.97 -4.75 10.09
C HIS A 70 -6.25 -5.99 9.55
N TRP A 71 -6.94 -7.11 9.37
CA TRP A 71 -6.34 -8.31 8.77
C TRP A 71 -5.82 -8.06 7.36
N ILE A 72 -6.64 -7.43 6.51
CA ILE A 72 -6.27 -7.15 5.13
C ILE A 72 -5.13 -6.13 5.08
N ASN A 73 -5.19 -5.09 5.92
CA ASN A 73 -4.14 -4.08 5.98
C ASN A 73 -2.80 -4.70 6.42
N ASP A 74 -2.77 -5.42 7.55
CA ASP A 74 -1.55 -6.05 8.05
C ASP A 74 -0.97 -7.06 7.03
N GLY A 75 -1.82 -7.85 6.39
CA GLY A 75 -1.42 -8.84 5.39
C GLY A 75 -0.87 -8.22 4.10
N LEU A 76 -1.59 -7.26 3.50
CA LEU A 76 -1.16 -6.60 2.27
C LEU A 76 0.08 -5.74 2.51
N MET A 77 0.17 -5.05 3.65
CA MET A 77 1.35 -4.26 4.03
C MET A 77 2.56 -5.15 4.26
N ALA A 78 2.40 -6.34 4.84
CA ALA A 78 3.50 -7.29 4.97
C ALA A 78 4.08 -7.70 3.61
N VAL A 79 3.22 -7.99 2.62
CA VAL A 79 3.66 -8.31 1.25
C VAL A 79 4.32 -7.10 0.59
N PHE A 80 3.72 -5.91 0.72
CA PHE A 80 4.26 -4.66 0.16
C PHE A 80 5.65 -4.36 0.73
N PHE A 81 5.80 -4.35 2.05
CA PHE A 81 7.08 -4.09 2.70
C PHE A 81 8.11 -5.18 2.46
N PHE A 82 7.70 -6.43 2.27
CA PHE A 82 8.61 -7.49 1.85
C PHE A 82 9.23 -7.18 0.49
N VAL A 83 8.41 -6.81 -0.51
CA VAL A 83 8.91 -6.44 -1.85
C VAL A 83 9.79 -5.19 -1.78
N ILE A 84 9.36 -4.15 -1.07
CA ILE A 84 10.16 -2.93 -0.86
C ILE A 84 11.48 -3.25 -0.14
N GLY A 85 11.47 -4.14 0.84
CA GLY A 85 12.67 -4.58 1.55
C GLY A 85 13.66 -5.32 0.66
N LEU A 86 13.17 -6.18 -0.25
CA LEU A 86 14.00 -6.83 -1.26
C LEU A 86 14.60 -5.82 -2.23
N GLU A 87 13.83 -4.82 -2.63
CA GLU A 87 14.28 -3.74 -3.51
C GLU A 87 15.34 -2.86 -2.84
N LEU A 88 15.12 -2.49 -1.57
CA LEU A 88 16.11 -1.77 -0.78
C LEU A 88 17.40 -2.58 -0.62
N LYS A 89 17.29 -3.89 -0.36
CA LYS A 89 18.46 -4.78 -0.30
C LYS A 89 19.20 -4.80 -1.65
N ARG A 90 18.48 -4.84 -2.78
CA ARG A 90 19.06 -4.78 -4.13
C ARG A 90 19.85 -3.47 -4.33
N GLU A 91 19.28 -2.34 -3.94
CA GLU A 91 19.93 -1.02 -4.05
C GLU A 91 21.18 -0.91 -3.16
N ILE A 92 21.16 -1.46 -1.95
CA ILE A 92 22.32 -1.47 -1.05
C ILE A 92 23.45 -2.36 -1.60
N MET A 93 23.10 -3.52 -2.18
CA MET A 93 24.11 -4.50 -2.63
C MET A 93 24.71 -4.14 -4.00
N ALA A 94 23.90 -3.63 -4.92
CA ALA A 94 24.27 -3.47 -6.33
C ALA A 94 23.84 -2.14 -6.96
N GLY A 95 23.10 -1.29 -6.25
CA GLY A 95 22.56 -0.05 -6.76
C GLY A 95 23.23 1.20 -6.19
N GLU A 96 22.47 2.29 -6.16
CA GLU A 96 22.99 3.64 -5.85
C GLU A 96 23.34 3.80 -4.36
N LEU A 97 22.70 3.02 -3.50
CA LEU A 97 22.93 3.06 -2.05
C LEU A 97 24.18 2.29 -1.61
N ARG A 98 24.86 1.58 -2.51
CA ARG A 98 26.06 0.82 -2.21
C ARG A 98 27.23 1.71 -1.77
N ASN A 99 27.36 2.89 -2.39
CA ASN A 99 28.42 3.83 -2.08
C ASN A 99 27.92 4.86 -1.05
N PRO A 100 28.55 5.01 0.13
CA PRO A 100 28.10 5.94 1.16
C PRO A 100 28.01 7.40 0.69
N ARG A 101 28.86 7.79 -0.26
CA ARG A 101 28.86 9.15 -0.84
C ARG A 101 27.63 9.41 -1.69
N ASP A 102 27.19 8.41 -2.46
CA ASP A 102 26.04 8.52 -3.36
C ASP A 102 24.73 8.34 -2.56
N ALA A 103 24.75 7.48 -1.54
CA ALA A 103 23.61 7.24 -0.64
C ALA A 103 23.23 8.45 0.23
N LEU A 104 24.17 9.35 0.51
CA LEU A 104 23.94 10.50 1.41
C LEU A 104 22.80 11.40 0.91
N LEU A 105 22.75 11.67 -0.41
CA LEU A 105 21.75 12.55 -0.99
C LEU A 105 20.34 11.95 -0.93
N PRO A 106 20.08 10.71 -1.41
CA PRO A 106 18.79 10.05 -1.25
C PRO A 106 18.35 9.90 0.20
N ILE A 107 19.27 9.56 1.12
CA ILE A 107 18.95 9.43 2.55
C ILE A 107 18.54 10.80 3.12
N ALA A 108 19.31 11.85 2.87
CA ALA A 108 18.98 13.19 3.33
C ALA A 108 17.65 13.69 2.74
N ALA A 109 17.41 13.43 1.45
CA ALA A 109 16.15 13.77 0.78
C ALA A 109 14.96 13.00 1.38
N GLY A 110 15.14 11.70 1.67
CA GLY A 110 14.10 10.88 2.31
C GLY A 110 13.80 11.33 3.74
N VAL A 111 14.84 11.56 4.56
CA VAL A 111 14.66 12.07 5.93
C VAL A 111 14.03 13.46 5.92
N GLY A 112 14.50 14.36 5.05
CA GLY A 112 13.91 15.70 4.90
C GLY A 112 12.45 15.64 4.45
N GLY A 113 12.13 14.74 3.51
CA GLY A 113 10.77 14.49 3.02
C GLY A 113 9.82 13.94 4.08
N MET A 114 10.32 13.36 5.16
CA MET A 114 9.53 12.90 6.31
C MET A 114 9.46 13.96 7.42
N VAL A 115 10.62 14.51 7.82
CA VAL A 115 10.74 15.42 8.95
C VAL A 115 10.05 16.76 8.68
N VAL A 116 10.20 17.32 7.47
CA VAL A 116 9.62 18.63 7.15
C VAL A 116 8.08 18.59 7.21
N PRO A 117 7.38 17.65 6.55
CA PRO A 117 5.93 17.53 6.69
C PRO A 117 5.47 17.27 8.12
N ALA A 118 6.17 16.41 8.87
CA ALA A 118 5.83 16.12 10.26
C ALA A 118 5.91 17.37 11.16
N LEU A 119 6.98 18.17 11.03
CA LEU A 119 7.13 19.43 11.77
C LEU A 119 6.07 20.46 11.38
N ILE A 120 5.74 20.56 10.08
CA ILE A 120 4.65 21.41 9.62
C ILE A 120 3.33 20.97 10.27
N TYR A 121 3.02 19.67 10.24
CA TYR A 121 1.79 19.13 10.84
C TYR A 121 1.70 19.42 12.34
N LEU A 122 2.76 19.17 13.09
CA LEU A 122 2.81 19.42 14.54
C LEU A 122 2.74 20.91 14.89
N ALA A 123 3.27 21.80 14.04
CA ALA A 123 3.13 23.23 14.26
C ALA A 123 1.67 23.69 14.17
N PHE A 124 0.86 23.05 13.34
CA PHE A 124 -0.58 23.32 13.23
C PHE A 124 -1.43 22.51 14.22
N ASN A 125 -0.96 21.33 14.63
CA ASN A 125 -1.65 20.44 15.58
C ASN A 125 -0.75 20.12 16.80
N PRO A 126 -0.45 21.13 17.65
CA PRO A 126 0.54 20.98 18.72
C PRO A 126 0.05 20.18 19.93
N SER A 127 -1.26 19.96 20.07
CA SER A 127 -1.85 19.26 21.21
C SER A 127 -3.21 18.65 20.88
N GLY A 128 -3.66 17.72 21.75
CA GLY A 128 -4.90 16.96 21.60
C GLY A 128 -4.73 15.72 20.72
N ASP A 129 -5.80 14.94 20.57
CA ASP A 129 -5.76 13.64 19.87
C ASP A 129 -5.24 13.73 18.42
N ALA A 130 -5.37 14.90 17.78
CA ALA A 130 -4.86 15.14 16.45
C ALA A 130 -3.32 15.16 16.38
N SER A 131 -2.60 15.45 17.48
CA SER A 131 -1.14 15.51 17.46
C SER A 131 -0.49 14.17 17.13
N ASP A 132 -1.18 13.05 17.36
CA ASP A 132 -0.67 11.70 17.08
C ASP A 132 -0.59 11.40 15.57
N GLY A 133 -1.24 12.21 14.73
CA GLY A 133 -1.32 12.01 13.27
C GLY A 133 -0.14 12.56 12.45
N TRP A 134 1.02 12.80 13.05
CA TRP A 134 2.17 13.42 12.38
C TRP A 134 2.92 12.47 11.42
N GLY A 135 2.67 11.16 11.49
CA GLY A 135 3.40 10.12 10.75
C GLY A 135 2.54 8.91 10.41
#